data_AF-A0A8J7I610-F1
#
_entry.id   AF-A0A8J7I610-F1
#
_cell.length_a   1.000
_cell.length_b   1.000
_cell.length_c   1.000
_cell.angle_alpha   90.00
_cell.angle_beta   90.00
_cell.angle_gamma   90.00
#
_symmetry.space_group_name_H-M   'P 1'
#
loop_
_entity.id
_entity.type
_entity.pdbx_description
1 polymer ?
#
loop_
_entity_poly.entity_id
_entity_poly.type
_entity_poly.pdbx_seq_one_letter_code
_entity_poly.pdbx_strand_id
1 'polypeptide(L)'
;MRQDGHLVWYVAEMQPGISDDVVLDLANQEEAILLTSDKDFGELVFRLRRIASGVVLIRLAGLSIISKVEIIANAINQHNAELLGAFTVITPTAIRIRRLEN
;
A
#
# COMPACT_ATOMS: atom_id res chain seq x y z
N MET A 1 -5.23 -12.46 -2.99
CA MET A 1 -4.75 -11.30 -3.76
C MET A 1 -4.59 -11.60 -5.26
N ARG A 2 -3.58 -12.38 -5.71
CA ARG A 2 -3.48 -12.78 -7.14
C ARG A 2 -4.63 -13.69 -7.59
N GLN A 3 -5.05 -14.59 -6.71
CA GLN A 3 -6.22 -15.47 -6.94
C GLN A 3 -7.55 -14.72 -6.95
N ASP A 4 -7.59 -13.49 -6.43
CA ASP A 4 -8.80 -12.64 -6.42
C ASP A 4 -8.85 -11.70 -7.65
N GLY A 5 -7.94 -11.90 -8.62
CA GLY A 5 -7.88 -11.11 -9.86
C GLY A 5 -7.02 -9.85 -9.79
N HIS A 6 -6.35 -9.56 -8.67
CA HIS A 6 -5.46 -8.40 -8.58
C HIS A 6 -4.09 -8.69 -9.19
N LEU A 7 -3.58 -7.76 -10.00
CA LEU A 7 -2.18 -7.74 -10.41
C LEU A 7 -1.33 -7.31 -9.22
N VAL A 8 -0.45 -8.19 -8.75
CA VAL A 8 0.39 -7.94 -7.57
C VAL A 8 1.85 -8.01 -7.97
N TRP A 9 2.53 -6.87 -7.88
CA TRP A 9 3.96 -6.73 -8.02
C TRP A 9 4.62 -6.82 -6.64
N TYR A 10 5.50 -7.80 -6.44
CA TYR A 10 6.23 -7.95 -5.19
C TYR A 10 7.58 -7.25 -5.31
N VAL A 11 7.69 -6.04 -4.75
CA VAL A 11 8.87 -5.18 -4.93
C VAL A 11 10.15 -5.80 -4.36
N ALA A 12 10.05 -6.63 -3.31
CA ALA A 12 11.20 -7.35 -2.75
C ALA A 12 11.86 -8.34 -3.74
N GLU A 13 11.16 -8.79 -4.77
CA GLU A 13 11.68 -9.70 -5.79
C GLU A 13 12.38 -8.98 -6.96
N MET A 14 12.23 -7.65 -7.08
CA MET A 14 12.72 -6.91 -8.24
C MET A 14 14.19 -6.47 -8.12
N GLN A 15 14.63 -6.00 -6.93
CA GLN A 15 16.05 -5.70 -6.69
C GLN A 15 16.33 -5.49 -5.19
N PRO A 16 17.24 -6.26 -4.56
CA PRO A 16 17.73 -5.93 -3.22
C PRO A 16 18.37 -4.54 -3.21
N GLY A 17 17.88 -3.63 -2.37
CA GLY A 17 18.42 -2.27 -2.23
C GLY A 17 17.79 -1.19 -3.11
N ILE A 18 16.62 -1.45 -3.71
CA ILE A 18 15.81 -0.42 -4.38
C ILE A 18 15.40 0.67 -3.37
N SER A 19 15.56 1.95 -3.73
CA SER A 19 15.19 3.07 -2.87
C SER A 19 13.69 3.34 -2.92
N ASP A 20 13.12 3.87 -1.82
CA ASP A 20 11.69 4.16 -1.71
C ASP A 20 11.15 5.05 -2.84
N ASP A 21 11.94 6.03 -3.30
CA ASP A 21 11.61 6.88 -4.46
C ASP A 21 11.34 6.09 -5.74
N VAL A 22 12.17 5.09 -6.02
CA VAL A 22 12.06 4.26 -7.23
C VAL A 22 10.86 3.34 -7.13
N VAL A 23 10.60 2.79 -5.94
CA VAL A 23 9.40 1.98 -5.68
C VAL A 23 8.13 2.81 -5.89
N LEU A 24 8.13 4.04 -5.41
CA LEU A 24 7.01 4.95 -5.56
C LEU A 24 6.82 5.39 -7.02
N ASP A 25 7.91 5.66 -7.74
CA ASP A 25 7.87 5.99 -9.17
C ASP A 25 7.33 4.82 -9.99
N LEU A 26 7.75 3.58 -9.70
CA LEU A 26 7.22 2.40 -10.36
C LEU A 26 5.72 2.20 -10.08
N ALA A 27 5.30 2.37 -8.83
CA ALA A 27 3.88 2.30 -8.46
C ALA A 27 3.05 3.35 -9.21
N ASN A 28 3.57 4.56 -9.37
CA ASN A 28 2.91 5.61 -10.16
C ASN A 28 2.89 5.31 -11.66
N GLN A 29 3.96 4.75 -12.23
CA GLN A 29 4.04 4.36 -13.64
C GLN A 29 3.05 3.24 -13.98
N GLU A 30 2.89 2.27 -13.10
CA GLU A 30 1.98 1.14 -13.26
C GLU A 30 0.54 1.45 -12.81
N GLU A 31 0.26 2.69 -12.43
CA GLU A 31 -1.01 3.14 -11.83
C GLU A 31 -1.46 2.25 -10.65
N ALA A 32 -0.51 1.70 -9.89
CA ALA A 32 -0.72 0.69 -8.88
C ALA A 32 -0.75 1.24 -7.44
N ILE A 33 -1.55 0.62 -6.58
CA ILE A 33 -1.53 0.87 -5.14
C ILE A 33 -0.30 0.19 -4.54
N LEU A 34 0.54 0.95 -3.84
CA LEU A 34 1.69 0.41 -3.13
C LEU A 34 1.27 -0.16 -1.77
N LEU A 35 1.53 -1.45 -1.54
CA LEU A 35 1.39 -2.10 -0.23
C LEU A 35 2.76 -2.17 0.45
N THR A 36 2.88 -1.65 1.67
CA THR A 36 4.16 -1.67 2.42
C THR A 36 3.94 -1.86 3.92
N SER A 37 4.94 -2.40 4.61
CA SER A 37 5.02 -2.38 6.08
C SER A 37 6.06 -1.38 6.60
N ASP A 38 6.75 -0.69 5.69
CA ASP A 38 7.75 0.32 6.02
C ASP A 38 7.06 1.69 6.24
N LYS A 39 7.31 2.27 7.41
CA LYS A 39 6.73 3.56 7.82
C LYS A 39 7.34 4.74 7.07
N ASP A 40 8.54 4.59 6.51
CA ASP A 40 9.30 5.69 5.92
C ASP A 40 8.67 6.15 4.59
N PHE A 41 7.89 5.28 3.92
CA PHE A 41 7.00 5.66 2.83
C PHE A 41 5.94 6.69 3.23
N GLY A 42 5.48 6.68 4.49
CA GLY A 42 4.58 7.72 4.98
C GLY A 42 5.23 9.09 4.88
N GLU A 43 6.47 9.21 5.37
CA GLU A 43 7.22 10.45 5.28
C GLU A 43 7.45 10.83 3.82
N LEU A 44 7.84 9.88 2.98
CA LEU A 44 8.10 10.11 1.56
C LEU A 44 6.88 10.71 0.84
N VAL A 45 5.71 10.10 1.05
CA VAL A 45 4.45 10.50 0.44
C VAL A 45 4.04 11.92 0.85
N PHE A 46 4.09 12.23 2.15
CA PHE A 46 3.69 13.55 2.65
C PHE A 46 4.72 14.63 2.30
N ARG A 47 6.01 14.29 2.30
CA ARG A 47 7.11 15.23 2.02
C ARG A 47 7.19 15.58 0.53
N LEU A 48 7.03 14.60 -0.35
CA LEU A 48 7.18 14.82 -1.79
C LEU A 48 5.88 15.20 -2.49
N ARG A 49 4.70 15.01 -1.85
CA ARG A 49 3.38 15.16 -2.48
C ARG A 49 3.24 14.36 -3.79
N ARG A 50 3.97 13.26 -3.93
CA ARG A 50 3.96 12.41 -5.12
C ARG A 50 3.10 11.19 -4.85
N ILE A 51 1.80 11.28 -5.12
CA ILE A 51 0.95 10.09 -5.25
C ILE A 51 0.01 10.28 -6.44
N ALA A 52 0.10 9.37 -7.41
CA ALA A 52 -0.92 9.22 -8.44
C ALA A 52 -1.97 8.16 -8.03
N SER A 53 -1.56 7.03 -7.45
CA SER A 53 -2.43 5.85 -7.33
C SER A 53 -2.82 5.42 -5.91
N GLY A 54 -1.99 5.67 -4.88
CA GLY A 54 -2.32 5.42 -3.48
C GLY A 54 -1.29 4.54 -2.76
N VAL A 55 -1.26 4.61 -1.42
CA VAL A 55 -0.35 3.84 -0.57
C VAL A 55 -1.10 3.23 0.60
N VAL A 56 -0.82 1.96 0.89
CA VAL A 56 -1.39 1.19 2.01
C VAL A 56 -0.26 0.72 2.93
N LEU A 57 -0.19 1.31 4.13
CA LEU A 57 0.70 0.91 5.20
C LEU A 57 0.06 -0.17 6.08
N ILE A 58 0.65 -1.37 6.08
CA ILE A 58 0.19 -2.56 6.79
C ILE A 58 0.88 -2.63 8.16
N ARG A 59 0.11 -2.47 9.24
CA ARG A 59 0.56 -2.59 10.64
C ARG A 59 -0.14 -3.74 11.34
N LEU A 60 0.11 -4.96 10.88
CA LEU A 60 -0.50 -6.20 11.38
C LEU A 60 0.52 -7.11 12.08
N ALA A 61 1.50 -6.53 12.77
CA ALA A 61 2.52 -7.29 13.50
C ALA A 61 1.88 -8.22 14.54
N GLY A 62 2.46 -9.40 14.74
CA GLY A 62 1.94 -10.41 15.67
C GLY A 62 0.78 -11.27 15.13
N LEU A 63 0.19 -10.94 13.97
CA LEU A 63 -0.82 -11.78 13.35
C LEU A 63 -0.22 -12.86 12.44
N SER A 64 -0.94 -13.97 12.31
CA SER A 64 -0.62 -15.04 11.35
C SER A 64 -0.65 -14.52 9.91
N ILE A 65 0.07 -15.18 9.00
CA ILE A 65 0.06 -14.83 7.57
C ILE A 65 -1.36 -14.91 7.00
N ILE A 66 -2.13 -15.94 7.40
CA ILE A 66 -3.51 -16.14 6.96
C ILE A 66 -4.37 -14.95 7.38
N SER A 67 -4.32 -14.58 8.66
CA SER A 67 -5.09 -13.43 9.18
C SER A 67 -4.68 -12.11 8.51
N LYS A 68 -3.39 -11.92 8.22
CA LYS A 68 -2.91 -10.74 7.48
C LYS A 68 -3.53 -10.66 6.10
N VAL A 69 -3.48 -11.77 5.34
CA VAL A 69 -4.02 -11.84 3.99
C VAL A 69 -5.52 -11.58 3.98
N GLU A 70 -6.28 -12.18 4.90
CA GLU A 70 -7.72 -11.95 5.04
C GLU A 70 -8.05 -10.49 5.32
N ILE A 71 -7.37 -9.86 6.29
CA ILE A 71 -7.60 -8.45 6.64
C ILE A 71 -7.26 -7.53 5.46
N ILE A 72 -6.12 -7.75 4.79
CA ILE A 72 -5.69 -6.92 3.66
C ILE A 72 -6.65 -7.07 2.48
N ALA A 73 -7.03 -8.31 2.14
CA ALA A 73 -7.95 -8.58 1.03
C ALA A 73 -9.33 -7.95 1.30
N ASN A 74 -9.86 -8.11 2.52
CA ASN A 74 -11.14 -7.49 2.90
C ASN A 74 -11.07 -5.96 2.83
N ALA A 75 -10.00 -5.35 3.32
CA ALA A 75 -9.82 -3.90 3.26
C ALA A 75 -9.79 -3.40 1.81
N ILE A 76 -9.07 -4.08 0.92
CA ILE A 76 -8.97 -3.70 -0.50
C ILE A 76 -10.32 -3.87 -1.21
N ASN A 77 -11.02 -4.98 -0.98
CA ASN A 77 -12.32 -5.22 -1.59
C ASN A 77 -13.39 -4.22 -1.12
N GLN A 78 -13.39 -3.84 0.16
CA GLN A 78 -14.38 -2.92 0.72
C GLN A 78 -14.11 -1.46 0.35
N HIS A 79 -12.85 -1.07 0.22
CA HIS A 79 -12.46 0.34 0.08
C HIS A 79 -11.75 0.67 -1.24
N ASN A 80 -11.82 -0.20 -2.25
CA ASN A 80 -11.05 -0.07 -3.50
C ASN A 80 -11.01 1.36 -4.08
N ALA A 81 -12.19 2.00 -4.22
CA ALA A 81 -12.29 3.37 -4.76
C ALA A 81 -11.75 4.47 -3.81
N GLU A 82 -11.75 4.21 -2.51
CA GLU A 82 -11.25 5.12 -1.48
C GLU A 82 -9.73 5.03 -1.31
N LEU A 83 -9.14 3.88 -1.65
CA LEU A 83 -7.69 3.67 -1.62
C LEU A 83 -6.96 4.48 -2.68
N LEU A 84 -7.62 4.74 -3.81
CA LEU A 84 -7.05 5.52 -4.91
C LEU A 84 -6.74 6.94 -4.45
N GLY A 85 -5.50 7.39 -4.67
CA GLY A 85 -5.06 8.74 -4.27
C GLY A 85 -5.12 8.99 -2.75
N ALA A 86 -5.11 7.93 -1.93
CA ALA A 86 -5.12 8.02 -0.49
C ALA A 86 -3.86 7.41 0.14
N PHE A 87 -3.52 7.90 1.32
CA PHE A 87 -2.65 7.20 2.24
C PHE A 87 -3.51 6.45 3.27
N THR A 88 -3.44 5.13 3.22
CA THR A 88 -4.24 4.24 4.05
C THR A 88 -3.38 3.50 5.05
N VAL A 89 -3.82 3.41 6.31
CA VAL A 89 -3.17 2.59 7.34
C VAL A 89 -4.13 1.48 7.76
N ILE A 90 -3.69 0.23 7.64
CA ILE A 90 -4.42 -0.95 8.10
C ILE A 90 -3.79 -1.44 9.39
N THR A 91 -4.59 -1.49 10.45
CA THR A 91 -4.22 -2.05 11.76
C THR A 91 -5.19 -3.19 12.12
N PRO A 92 -4.94 -4.00 13.15
CA PRO A 92 -5.85 -5.09 13.51
C PRO A 92 -7.25 -4.62 13.92
N THR A 93 -7.39 -3.35 14.31
CA THR A 93 -8.64 -2.80 14.87
C THR A 93 -9.26 -1.69 14.02
N ALA A 94 -8.55 -1.16 13.04
CA ALA A 94 -9.00 -0.02 12.25
C ALA A 94 -8.33 0.07 10.89
N ILE A 95 -9.10 0.59 9.93
CA ILE A 95 -8.63 1.09 8.64
C ILE A 95 -8.76 2.62 8.68
N ARG A 96 -7.67 3.34 8.45
CA ARG A 96 -7.66 4.80 8.41
C ARG A 96 -7.28 5.24 7.01
N ILE A 97 -8.20 5.89 6.30
CA ILE A 97 -7.99 6.39 4.95
C ILE A 97 -7.86 7.90 5.01
N ARG A 98 -6.76 8.44 4.49
CA ARG A 98 -6.54 9.88 4.36
C ARG A 98 -6.35 10.21 2.89
N ARG A 99 -7.32 10.92 2.32
CA ARG A 99 -7.17 11.53 0.98
C ARG A 99 -6.02 12.51 1.02
N LEU A 100 -5.20 12.46 -0.02
CA LEU A 100 -4.14 13.43 -0.22
C LEU A 100 -4.69 14.42 -1.23
N GLU A 101 -4.98 15.63 -0.75
CA GLU A 101 -5.40 16.72 -1.63
C GLU A 101 -4.17 17.21 -2.42
N ASN A 102 -4.36 17.46 -3.72
CA ASN A 102 -3.35 18.07 -4.58
C ASN A 102 -3.04 19.50 -4.13
#